data_AF-Q8WU39-F1
#
_entry.id   AF-Q8WU39-F1
#
_cell.length_a   1.000
_cell.length_b   1.000
_cell.length_c   1.000
_cell.angle_alpha   90.00
_cell.angle_beta   90.00
_cell.angle_gamma   90.00
#
_symmetry.space_group_name_H-M   'P 1'
#
loop_
_entity.id
_entity.type
_entity.pdbx_description
1 polymer ?
#
loop_
_entity_poly.entity_id
_entity_poly.type
_entity_poly.pdbx_seq_one_letter_code
_entity_poly.pdbx_strand_id
1 'polypeptide(L)'
;MRLSLPLLLLLLGAWAIPGGLGDRAPLTATAPQLDDEEMYSAHMPAHLRCDACRAVAYQMWQNLAKAETKLHTSNSGGRRELSELVYTDVLDRSCSRNWQDYGVREVDQVKRLTGPGLSEGPEPSISVMVTGGPWPTRLSRTCLHYLGEFGEDQIYEAHQQGRGALEALLCGGPQGACSEKVSATREEL
;
A
#
# COMPACT_ATOMS: atom_id res chain seq x y z
N MET A 1 20.40 -34.66 62.40
CA MET A 1 21.56 -35.57 62.42
C MET A 1 21.86 -35.99 60.99
N ARG A 2 23.10 -35.76 60.55
CA ARG A 2 23.91 -36.53 59.56
C ARG A 2 23.27 -36.80 58.17
N LEU A 3 23.71 -36.06 57.15
CA LEU A 3 24.85 -36.35 56.26
C LEU A 3 24.48 -37.26 55.07
N SER A 4 24.60 -36.69 53.86
CA SER A 4 25.37 -37.24 52.72
C SER A 4 24.64 -37.21 51.35
N LEU A 5 24.75 -36.08 50.65
CA LEU A 5 25.30 -36.03 49.27
C LEU A 5 26.62 -36.84 49.23
N PRO A 6 27.19 -37.32 48.10
CA PRO A 6 26.71 -37.45 46.73
C PRO A 6 27.10 -38.82 46.09
N LEU A 7 26.23 -39.49 45.32
CA LEU A 7 26.70 -40.62 44.47
C LEU A 7 25.95 -40.84 43.16
N LEU A 8 24.86 -40.14 42.85
CA LEU A 8 24.10 -40.42 41.61
C LEU A 8 24.49 -39.56 40.39
N LEU A 9 25.48 -38.68 40.50
CA LEU A 9 25.75 -37.63 39.51
C LEU A 9 26.61 -38.05 38.29
N LEU A 10 26.82 -39.34 38.00
CA LEU A 10 27.86 -39.76 37.03
C LEU A 10 27.51 -40.85 35.99
N LEU A 11 26.26 -41.30 35.82
CA LEU A 11 26.03 -42.56 35.06
C LEU A 11 25.04 -42.61 33.89
N LEU A 12 24.38 -41.53 33.45
CA LEU A 12 23.57 -41.58 32.22
C LEU A 12 23.87 -40.31 31.42
N GLY A 13 24.59 -40.36 30.30
CA GLY A 13 24.40 -41.30 29.19
C GLY A 13 23.86 -40.45 28.03
N ALA A 14 24.65 -40.33 26.97
CA ALA A 14 24.46 -39.39 25.87
C ALA A 14 23.01 -39.36 25.33
N TRP A 15 22.35 -38.21 25.49
CA TRP A 15 21.13 -37.92 24.75
C TRP A 15 21.53 -37.38 23.38
N ALA A 16 21.37 -38.22 22.36
CA ALA A 16 21.31 -37.79 20.99
C ALA A 16 20.18 -36.75 20.86
N ILE A 17 20.49 -35.54 20.41
CA ILE A 17 19.50 -34.54 20.04
C ILE A 17 18.86 -35.05 18.75
N PRO A 18 17.58 -35.50 18.77
CA PRO A 18 16.87 -35.72 17.52
C PRO A 18 16.61 -34.32 16.99
N GLY A 19 17.23 -33.97 15.87
CA GLY A 19 16.83 -32.81 15.10
C GLY A 19 15.37 -32.97 14.73
N GLY A 20 14.48 -32.38 15.52
CA GLY A 20 13.08 -32.25 15.20
C GLY A 20 12.99 -31.43 13.94
N LEU A 21 12.72 -32.09 12.82
CA LEU A 21 12.19 -31.44 11.63
C LEU A 21 10.83 -30.87 12.07
N GLY A 22 10.88 -29.64 12.56
CA GLY A 22 9.76 -28.97 13.21
C GLY A 22 8.54 -29.08 12.31
N ASP A 23 7.45 -29.50 12.95
CA ASP A 23 6.09 -29.56 12.44
C ASP A 23 5.72 -28.19 11.86
N ARG A 24 6.08 -27.95 10.60
CA ARG A 24 5.71 -26.72 9.90
C ARG A 24 4.24 -26.88 9.56
N ALA A 25 3.39 -26.20 10.35
CA ALA A 25 1.98 -26.08 10.04
C ALA A 25 1.81 -25.76 8.55
N PRO A 26 0.91 -26.47 7.82
CA PRO A 26 0.69 -26.22 6.42
C PRO A 26 0.35 -24.74 6.22
N LEU A 27 1.05 -24.08 5.30
CA LEU A 27 0.79 -22.69 4.95
C LEU A 27 -0.53 -22.65 4.15
N THR A 28 -1.63 -22.43 4.83
CA THR A 28 -2.93 -22.16 4.21
C THR A 28 -3.02 -20.69 3.81
N ALA A 29 -3.23 -20.43 2.53
CA ALA A 29 -3.56 -19.10 2.04
C ALA A 29 -4.75 -19.20 1.08
N THR A 30 -5.77 -18.37 1.31
CA THR A 30 -7.02 -18.38 0.55
C THR A 30 -7.10 -17.09 -0.27
N ALA A 31 -7.51 -17.21 -1.53
CA ALA A 31 -7.81 -16.04 -2.36
C ALA A 31 -9.10 -15.35 -1.87
N PRO A 32 -9.20 -14.02 -1.90
CA PRO A 32 -10.42 -13.31 -1.54
C PRO A 32 -11.59 -13.73 -2.44
N GLN A 33 -12.78 -13.86 -1.86
CA GLN A 33 -14.02 -14.13 -2.61
C GLN A 33 -14.65 -12.82 -3.08
N LEU A 34 -14.52 -12.48 -4.35
CA LEU A 34 -15.02 -11.21 -4.91
C LEU A 34 -16.55 -11.24 -5.12
N ASP A 35 -17.23 -10.13 -4.84
CA ASP A 35 -18.66 -9.96 -5.15
C ASP A 35 -18.91 -9.45 -6.59
N ASP A 36 -20.18 -9.33 -6.98
CA ASP A 36 -20.56 -8.89 -8.34
C ASP A 36 -20.09 -7.46 -8.66
N GLU A 37 -20.09 -6.55 -7.68
CA GLU A 37 -19.56 -5.20 -7.88
C GLU A 37 -18.05 -5.28 -8.16
N GLU A 38 -17.32 -6.02 -7.34
CA GLU A 38 -15.88 -6.21 -7.43
C GLU A 38 -15.47 -6.93 -8.71
N MET A 39 -16.28 -7.81 -9.26
CA MET A 39 -15.99 -8.50 -10.52
C MET A 39 -16.33 -7.67 -11.77
N TYR A 40 -17.47 -6.96 -11.77
CA TYR A 40 -18.04 -6.42 -13.01
C TYR A 40 -18.10 -4.89 -13.09
N SER A 41 -18.03 -4.17 -11.96
CA SER A 41 -18.08 -2.70 -11.97
C SER A 41 -16.82 -2.07 -12.55
N ALA A 42 -16.95 -0.98 -13.31
CA ALA A 42 -15.80 -0.18 -13.74
C ALA A 42 -15.30 0.80 -12.66
N HIS A 43 -16.00 0.90 -11.52
CA HIS A 43 -15.71 1.85 -10.45
C HIS A 43 -14.95 1.19 -9.30
N MET A 44 -14.19 2.00 -8.55
CA MET A 44 -13.52 1.53 -7.33
C MET A 44 -14.58 1.30 -6.23
N PRO A 45 -14.69 0.07 -5.68
CA PRO A 45 -15.60 -0.22 -4.58
C PRO A 45 -15.38 0.72 -3.40
N ALA A 46 -16.46 1.11 -2.73
CA ALA A 46 -16.41 2.16 -1.71
C ALA A 46 -15.38 1.88 -0.61
N HIS A 47 -15.32 0.64 -0.12
CA HIS A 47 -14.41 0.21 0.94
C HIS A 47 -12.93 0.17 0.52
N LEU A 48 -12.62 0.23 -0.79
CA LEU A 48 -11.27 0.22 -1.33
C LEU A 48 -10.76 1.61 -1.74
N ARG A 49 -11.61 2.66 -1.64
CA ARG A 49 -11.26 4.00 -2.11
C ARG A 49 -10.07 4.61 -1.40
N CYS A 50 -9.96 4.45 -0.07
CA CYS A 50 -8.82 4.97 0.68
C CYS A 50 -7.52 4.29 0.23
N ASP A 51 -7.50 2.95 0.15
CA ASP A 51 -6.34 2.20 -0.32
C ASP A 51 -5.95 2.58 -1.76
N ALA A 52 -6.93 2.76 -2.65
CA ALA A 52 -6.72 3.21 -4.01
C ALA A 52 -6.11 4.63 -4.08
N CYS A 53 -6.59 5.55 -3.23
CA CYS A 53 -6.03 6.90 -3.16
C CYS A 53 -4.57 6.88 -2.72
N ARG A 54 -4.27 6.14 -1.65
CA ARG A 54 -2.89 5.99 -1.15
C ARG A 54 -1.97 5.36 -2.19
N ALA A 55 -2.48 4.41 -2.98
CA ALA A 55 -1.74 3.81 -4.10
C ALA A 55 -1.40 4.84 -5.18
N VAL A 56 -2.37 5.67 -5.57
CA VAL A 56 -2.16 6.75 -6.54
C VAL A 56 -1.16 7.77 -6.01
N ALA A 57 -1.36 8.27 -4.79
CA ALA A 57 -0.47 9.24 -4.16
C ALA A 57 0.98 8.71 -4.10
N TYR A 58 1.17 7.45 -3.71
CA TYR A 58 2.47 6.81 -3.69
C TYR A 58 3.12 6.77 -5.08
N GLN A 59 2.36 6.37 -6.11
CA GLN A 59 2.91 6.24 -7.46
C GLN A 59 3.21 7.60 -8.11
N MET A 60 2.37 8.62 -7.90
CA MET A 60 2.66 9.99 -8.34
C MET A 60 3.97 10.50 -7.72
N TRP A 61 4.08 10.43 -6.39
CA TRP A 61 5.31 10.80 -5.67
C TRP A 61 6.54 10.05 -6.19
N GLN A 62 6.44 8.73 -6.35
CA GLN A 62 7.55 7.90 -6.77
C GLN A 62 7.99 8.21 -8.21
N ASN A 63 7.07 8.52 -9.12
CA ASN A 63 7.42 8.88 -10.50
C ASN A 63 8.07 10.28 -10.56
N LEU A 64 7.56 11.25 -9.81
CA LEU A 64 8.16 12.59 -9.70
C LEU A 64 9.57 12.52 -9.11
N ALA A 65 9.76 11.83 -7.98
CA ALA A 65 11.07 11.66 -7.34
C ALA A 65 12.10 10.96 -8.27
N LYS A 66 11.64 9.99 -9.07
CA LYS A 66 12.47 9.33 -10.10
C LYS A 66 12.86 10.30 -11.22
N ALA A 67 11.93 11.13 -11.69
CA ALA A 67 12.20 12.14 -12.72
C ALA A 67 13.20 13.20 -12.25
N GLU A 68 13.04 13.71 -11.02
CA GLU A 68 13.96 14.64 -10.37
C GLU A 68 15.38 14.07 -10.25
N THR A 69 15.48 12.80 -9.86
CA THR A 69 16.77 12.10 -9.77
C THR A 69 17.40 11.91 -11.14
N LYS A 70 16.61 11.54 -12.17
CA LYS A 70 17.10 11.26 -13.52
C LYS A 70 17.58 12.52 -14.24
N LEU A 71 16.92 13.66 -14.05
CA LEU A 71 17.24 14.90 -14.75
C LEU A 71 18.34 15.73 -14.07
N HIS A 72 18.91 15.23 -12.98
CA HIS A 72 19.92 15.95 -12.18
C HIS A 72 19.49 17.39 -11.90
N THR A 73 18.22 17.58 -11.55
CA THR A 73 17.68 18.93 -11.31
C THR A 73 18.53 19.63 -10.26
N SER A 74 18.88 20.89 -10.55
CA SER A 74 19.76 21.68 -9.69
C SER A 74 19.15 21.74 -8.29
N ASN A 75 19.96 21.42 -7.28
CA ASN A 75 19.53 21.46 -5.89
C ASN A 75 19.60 22.89 -5.34
N SER A 76 18.89 23.81 -5.98
CA SER A 76 18.83 25.20 -5.56
C SER A 76 17.93 25.28 -4.33
N GLY A 77 18.51 25.53 -3.15
CA GLY A 77 17.75 25.64 -1.90
C GLY A 77 17.31 24.31 -1.26
N GLY A 78 17.91 23.19 -1.66
CA GLY A 78 17.57 21.87 -1.09
C GLY A 78 16.39 21.17 -1.77
N ARG A 79 15.79 21.79 -2.79
CA ARG A 79 14.71 21.22 -3.60
C ARG A 79 15.18 20.98 -5.03
N ARG A 80 14.68 19.89 -5.60
CA ARG A 80 14.93 19.45 -6.97
C ARG A 80 13.69 19.77 -7.79
N GLU A 81 13.68 20.92 -8.45
CA GLU A 81 12.47 21.40 -9.14
C GLU A 81 12.50 21.04 -10.64
N LEU A 82 11.44 20.37 -11.08
CA LEU A 82 11.13 20.08 -12.48
C LEU A 82 10.40 21.30 -13.07
N SER A 83 10.58 21.54 -14.37
CA SER A 83 9.73 22.50 -15.07
C SER A 83 8.29 21.97 -15.20
N GLU A 84 7.34 22.88 -15.38
CA GLU A 84 5.92 22.59 -15.60
C GLU A 84 5.68 21.51 -16.66
N LEU A 85 6.24 21.72 -17.85
CA LEU A 85 6.15 20.74 -18.94
C LEU A 85 6.62 19.33 -18.54
N VAL A 86 7.57 19.22 -17.61
CA VAL A 86 8.13 17.93 -17.18
C VAL A 86 7.29 17.30 -16.09
N TYR A 87 6.89 18.02 -15.03
CA TYR A 87 6.09 17.40 -13.98
C TYR A 87 4.68 17.03 -14.48
N THR A 88 4.09 17.82 -15.39
CA THR A 88 2.79 17.51 -16.00
C THR A 88 2.87 16.21 -16.80
N ASP A 89 3.88 16.07 -17.68
CA ASP A 89 4.08 14.82 -18.45
C ASP A 89 4.36 13.61 -17.55
N VAL A 90 5.10 13.79 -16.45
CA VAL A 90 5.38 12.72 -15.49
C VAL A 90 4.11 12.28 -14.76
N LEU A 91 3.27 13.23 -14.35
CA LEU A 91 2.01 12.96 -13.66
C LEU A 91 1.01 12.26 -14.57
N ASP A 92 0.82 12.74 -15.81
CA ASP A 92 -0.05 12.11 -16.80
C ASP A 92 0.34 10.66 -17.09
N ARG A 93 1.64 10.42 -17.30
CA ARG A 93 2.18 9.07 -17.55
C ARG A 93 2.09 8.17 -16.34
N SER A 94 2.10 8.73 -15.12
CA SER A 94 1.96 7.95 -13.90
C SER A 94 0.62 7.21 -13.84
N CYS A 95 -0.45 7.79 -14.41
CA CYS A 95 -1.77 7.14 -14.47
C CYS A 95 -1.87 6.04 -15.52
N SER A 96 -1.02 6.09 -16.55
CA SER A 96 -0.92 5.08 -17.63
C SER A 96 0.09 3.96 -17.33
N ARG A 97 0.61 3.90 -16.10
CA ARG A 97 1.55 2.85 -15.69
C ARG A 97 0.92 1.46 -15.68
N ASN A 98 1.77 0.45 -15.63
CA ASN A 98 1.31 -0.92 -15.35
C ASN A 98 0.94 -1.04 -13.86
N TRP A 99 -0.36 -1.25 -13.59
CA TRP A 99 -0.94 -1.38 -12.24
C TRP A 99 -1.04 -2.83 -11.73
N GLN A 100 -0.38 -3.80 -12.39
CA GLN A 100 -0.38 -5.21 -12.00
C GLN A 100 0.33 -5.48 -10.66
N ASP A 101 1.04 -4.48 -10.12
CA ASP A 101 1.66 -4.51 -8.79
C ASP A 101 0.66 -4.25 -7.66
N TYR A 102 -0.60 -3.93 -7.99
CA TYR A 102 -1.70 -3.79 -7.03
C TYR A 102 -2.74 -4.90 -7.22
N GLY A 103 -3.35 -5.30 -6.12
CA GLY A 103 -4.39 -6.31 -6.11
C GLY A 103 -5.20 -6.27 -4.82
N VAL A 104 -6.25 -7.07 -4.77
CA VAL A 104 -7.09 -7.21 -3.57
C VAL A 104 -6.70 -8.46 -2.81
N ARG A 105 -6.58 -8.34 -1.49
CA ARG A 105 -6.43 -9.46 -0.55
C ARG A 105 -7.50 -9.36 0.55
N GLU A 106 -7.67 -10.45 1.29
CA GLU A 106 -8.52 -10.45 2.48
C GLU A 106 -7.65 -10.39 3.75
N VAL A 107 -7.95 -9.46 4.65
CA VAL A 107 -7.30 -9.29 5.96
C VAL A 107 -8.42 -9.17 6.99
N ASP A 108 -8.44 -10.04 7.99
CA ASP A 108 -9.49 -10.06 9.03
C ASP A 108 -10.92 -10.04 8.45
N GLN A 109 -11.17 -10.84 7.41
CA GLN A 109 -12.45 -10.94 6.67
C GLN A 109 -12.86 -9.67 5.91
N VAL A 110 -12.00 -8.66 5.86
CA VAL A 110 -12.20 -7.42 5.11
C VAL A 110 -11.28 -7.42 3.90
N LYS A 111 -11.85 -7.13 2.74
CA LYS A 111 -11.08 -6.98 1.51
C LYS A 111 -10.36 -5.65 1.51
N ARG A 112 -9.08 -5.68 1.16
CA ARG A 112 -8.20 -4.52 1.13
C ARG A 112 -7.40 -4.52 -0.15
N LEU A 113 -7.25 -3.34 -0.75
CA LEU A 113 -6.35 -3.18 -1.87
C LEU A 113 -4.93 -3.04 -1.31
N THR A 114 -4.00 -3.79 -1.86
CA THR A 114 -2.62 -3.87 -1.40
C THR A 114 -1.66 -3.75 -2.57
N GLY A 115 -0.41 -3.41 -2.28
CA GLY A 115 0.63 -3.14 -3.26
C GLY A 115 1.67 -2.16 -2.71
N PRO A 116 2.62 -1.72 -3.56
CA PRO A 116 3.68 -0.80 -3.16
C PRO A 116 3.14 0.46 -2.48
N GLY A 117 3.75 0.81 -1.35
CA GLY A 117 3.43 2.01 -0.58
C GLY A 117 2.26 1.89 0.40
N LEU A 118 1.50 0.78 0.40
CA LEU A 118 0.31 0.66 1.24
C LEU A 118 0.54 0.05 2.63
N SER A 119 1.58 -0.77 2.79
CA SER A 119 1.99 -1.32 4.09
C SER A 119 2.99 -0.41 4.80
N GLU A 120 2.93 -0.38 6.13
CA GLU A 120 3.88 0.38 6.97
C GLU A 120 5.23 -0.34 7.16
N GLY A 121 5.31 -1.60 6.72
CA GLY A 121 6.49 -2.43 6.83
C GLY A 121 6.33 -3.78 6.12
N PRO A 122 7.29 -4.70 6.28
CA PRO A 122 7.12 -6.07 5.82
C PRO A 122 5.99 -6.75 6.60
N GLU A 123 5.02 -7.28 5.88
CA GLU A 123 3.90 -8.02 6.46
C GLU A 123 4.42 -9.32 7.09
N PRO A 124 4.02 -9.67 8.33
CA PRO A 124 4.53 -10.84 9.04
C PRO A 124 4.00 -12.16 8.47
N SER A 125 2.90 -12.13 7.71
CA SER A 125 2.21 -13.30 7.18
C SER A 125 2.18 -13.30 5.65
N ILE A 126 2.12 -14.51 5.08
CA ILE A 126 1.91 -14.69 3.64
C ILE A 126 0.47 -14.30 3.32
N SER A 127 0.28 -13.33 2.43
CA SER A 127 -1.04 -12.97 1.91
C SER A 127 -1.14 -13.27 0.42
N VAL A 128 -2.25 -13.88 -0.01
CA VAL A 128 -2.57 -14.04 -1.44
C VAL A 128 -3.42 -12.86 -1.87
N MET A 129 -3.03 -12.23 -2.98
CA MET A 129 -3.81 -11.16 -3.61
C MET A 129 -4.20 -11.52 -5.04
N VAL A 130 -5.35 -11.03 -5.49
CA VAL A 130 -5.80 -11.12 -6.87
C VAL A 130 -5.44 -9.81 -7.58
N THR A 131 -4.49 -9.89 -8.50
CA THR A 131 -4.08 -8.78 -9.38
C THR A 131 -4.77 -8.88 -10.74
N GLY A 132 -4.60 -7.87 -11.60
CA GLY A 132 -5.19 -7.87 -12.94
C GLY A 132 -6.71 -7.69 -12.93
N GLY A 133 -7.40 -8.30 -13.89
CA GLY A 133 -8.85 -8.16 -14.03
C GLY A 133 -9.28 -6.68 -14.11
N PRO A 134 -10.26 -6.24 -13.30
CA PRO A 134 -10.74 -4.85 -13.34
C PRO A 134 -9.80 -3.86 -12.61
N TRP A 135 -8.86 -4.33 -11.78
CA TRP A 135 -8.09 -3.48 -10.87
C TRP A 135 -7.21 -2.44 -11.58
N PRO A 136 -6.46 -2.78 -12.66
CA PRO A 136 -5.66 -1.79 -13.39
C PRO A 136 -6.49 -0.65 -13.97
N THR A 137 -7.63 -0.96 -14.57
CA THR A 137 -8.53 0.05 -15.15
C THR A 137 -9.12 0.94 -14.07
N ARG A 138 -9.53 0.36 -12.92
CA ARG A 138 -10.06 1.12 -11.78
C ARG A 138 -9.01 2.09 -11.22
N LEU A 139 -7.78 1.63 -11.01
CA LEU A 139 -6.68 2.46 -10.49
C LEU A 139 -6.28 3.57 -11.46
N SER A 140 -6.17 3.26 -12.76
CA SER A 140 -5.88 4.26 -13.79
C SER A 140 -6.97 5.34 -13.83
N ARG A 141 -8.25 4.95 -13.78
CA ARG A 141 -9.37 5.89 -13.75
C ARG A 141 -9.39 6.76 -12.48
N THR A 142 -9.11 6.17 -11.32
CA THR A 142 -8.98 6.91 -10.05
C THR A 142 -7.82 7.92 -10.13
N CYS A 143 -6.69 7.54 -10.72
CA CYS A 143 -5.55 8.42 -10.91
C CYS A 143 -5.89 9.63 -11.80
N LEU A 144 -6.49 9.37 -12.97
CA LEU A 144 -6.90 10.43 -13.89
C LEU A 144 -7.95 11.37 -13.28
N HIS A 145 -8.84 10.83 -12.44
CA HIS A 145 -9.80 11.66 -11.71
C HIS A 145 -9.11 12.64 -10.77
N TYR A 146 -8.11 12.20 -10.02
CA TYR A 146 -7.35 13.07 -9.11
C TYR A 146 -6.53 14.12 -9.84
N LEU A 147 -5.93 13.80 -11.00
CA LEU A 147 -5.29 14.82 -11.83
C LEU A 147 -6.28 15.91 -12.23
N GLY A 148 -7.48 15.53 -12.69
CA GLY A 148 -8.50 16.51 -13.07
C GLY A 148 -9.12 17.29 -11.91
N GLU A 149 -9.18 16.70 -10.71
CA GLU A 149 -9.75 17.33 -9.52
C GLU A 149 -8.83 18.38 -8.90
N PHE A 150 -7.54 18.04 -8.74
CA PHE A 150 -6.56 18.91 -8.05
C PHE A 150 -5.69 19.72 -9.01
N GLY A 151 -5.44 19.21 -10.22
CA GLY A 151 -4.48 19.77 -11.16
C GLY A 151 -3.03 19.42 -10.84
N GLU A 152 -2.20 19.36 -11.87
CA GLU A 152 -0.81 18.93 -11.82
C GLU A 152 0.05 19.88 -10.98
N ASP A 153 -0.22 21.18 -11.03
CA ASP A 153 0.51 22.21 -10.29
C ASP A 153 0.38 22.01 -8.77
N GLN A 154 -0.84 21.80 -8.27
CA GLN A 154 -1.10 21.59 -6.84
C GLN A 154 -0.52 20.25 -6.37
N ILE A 155 -0.64 19.22 -7.20
CA ILE A 155 -0.05 17.90 -6.93
C ILE A 155 1.47 18.00 -6.84
N TYR A 156 2.10 18.75 -7.75
CA TYR A 156 3.55 18.94 -7.73
C TYR A 156 4.01 19.76 -6.53
N GLU A 157 3.28 20.81 -6.16
CA GLU A 157 3.57 21.60 -4.96
C GLU A 157 3.47 20.75 -3.68
N ALA A 158 2.45 19.90 -3.57
CA ALA A 158 2.32 18.97 -2.45
C ALA A 158 3.44 17.91 -2.44
N HIS A 159 3.87 17.42 -3.61
CA HIS A 159 5.04 16.54 -3.74
C HIS A 159 6.32 17.21 -3.23
N GLN A 160 6.55 18.50 -3.51
CA GLN A 160 7.70 19.26 -2.99
C GLN A 160 7.71 19.38 -1.46
N GLN A 161 6.55 19.24 -0.81
CA GLN A 161 6.42 19.20 0.65
C GLN A 161 6.63 17.78 1.21
N GLY A 162 6.65 16.76 0.35
CA GLY A 162 6.94 15.37 0.67
C GLY A 162 5.75 14.42 0.46
N ARG A 163 6.04 13.11 0.48
CA ARG A 163 5.05 12.05 0.24
C ARG A 163 3.77 12.21 1.08
N GLY A 164 3.91 12.52 2.36
CA GLY A 164 2.77 12.66 3.27
C GLY A 164 1.88 13.86 2.95
N ALA A 165 2.44 14.96 2.43
CA ALA A 165 1.66 16.11 2.00
C ALA A 165 0.86 15.82 0.74
N LEU A 166 1.44 15.08 -0.22
CA LEU A 166 0.71 14.61 -1.39
C LEU A 166 -0.44 13.64 -1.03
N GLU A 167 -0.18 12.68 -0.13
CA GLU A 167 -1.24 11.79 0.37
C GLU A 167 -2.33 12.57 1.10
N ALA A 168 -1.98 13.56 1.91
CA ALA A 168 -2.95 14.42 2.61
C ALA A 168 -3.79 15.27 1.65
N LEU A 169 -3.19 15.80 0.57
CA LEU A 169 -3.90 16.55 -0.47
C LEU A 169 -4.95 15.67 -1.15
N LEU A 170 -4.55 14.49 -1.63
CA LEU A 170 -5.41 13.63 -2.44
C LEU A 170 -6.44 12.84 -1.61
N CYS A 171 -6.03 12.37 -0.45
CA CYS A 171 -6.78 11.37 0.31
C CYS A 171 -7.41 11.91 1.59
N GLY A 172 -6.87 13.02 2.11
CA GLY A 172 -7.30 13.64 3.34
C GLY A 172 -8.43 14.66 3.16
N GLY A 173 -8.69 15.42 4.23
CA GLY A 173 -9.76 16.42 4.26
C GLY A 173 -11.15 15.83 4.56
N PRO A 174 -12.15 16.68 4.84
CA PRO A 174 -13.46 16.22 5.33
C PRO A 174 -14.22 15.29 4.38
N GLN A 175 -13.96 15.38 3.08
CA GLN A 175 -14.58 14.57 2.02
C GLN A 175 -13.58 13.64 1.33
N GLY A 176 -12.35 13.54 1.85
CA GLY A 176 -11.32 12.68 1.30
C GLY A 176 -11.67 11.21 1.41
N ALA A 177 -11.13 10.39 0.51
CA ALA A 177 -11.35 8.95 0.50
C ALA A 177 -10.92 8.25 1.80
N CYS A 178 -9.99 8.85 2.56
CA CYS A 178 -9.51 8.37 3.85
C CYS A 178 -10.04 9.19 5.04
N SER A 179 -11.09 10.00 4.85
CA SER A 179 -11.69 10.77 5.94
C SER A 179 -12.27 9.84 7.01
N GLU A 180 -11.78 9.97 8.24
CA GLU A 180 -12.34 9.28 9.41
C GLU A 180 -13.63 9.96 9.91
N LYS A 181 -13.93 11.17 9.40
CA LYS A 181 -15.09 11.93 9.84
C LYS A 181 -16.32 11.44 9.08
N VAL A 182 -17.23 10.77 9.78
CA VAL A 182 -18.59 10.51 9.28
C VAL A 182 -19.19 11.85 8.86
N SER A 183 -19.29 12.07 7.56
CA SER A 183 -19.92 13.27 7.00
C SER A 183 -21.37 13.30 7.47
N ALA A 184 -21.70 14.28 8.31
CA ALA A 184 -23.07 14.53 8.75
C ALA A 184 -23.86 15.09 7.56
N THR A 185 -24.34 14.22 6.68
CA THR A 185 -25.27 14.52 5.57
C THR A 185 -25.75 13.17 5.05
N ARG A 186 -27.04 12.85 4.97
CA ARG A 186 -28.11 13.65 4.39
C ARG A 186 -29.47 13.06 4.78
N GLU A 187 -30.12 13.61 5.81
CA GLU A 187 -31.59 13.61 5.88
C GLU A 187 -32.05 14.61 4.82
N GLU A 188 -32.32 14.13 3.62
CA GLU A 188 -33.26 14.80 2.71
C GLU A 188 -34.29 13.76 2.29
N LEU A 189 -35.51 14.01 2.78
CA LEU A 189 -36.79 13.47 2.32
C LEU A 189 -36.98 13.67 0.81
#